data_AF-A0A0D5M425-F1
#
_entry.id   AF-A0A0D5M425-F1
#
_cell.length_a   1.000
_cell.length_b   1.000
_cell.length_c   1.000
_cell.angle_alpha   90.00
_cell.angle_beta   90.00
_cell.angle_gamma   90.00
#
_symmetry.space_group_name_H-M   'P 1'
#
loop_
_entity.id
_entity.type
_entity.pdbx_description
1 polymer ?
#
loop_
_entity_poly.entity_id
_entity_poly.type
_entity_poly.pdbx_seq_one_letter_code
_entity_poly.pdbx_strand_id
1 'polypeptide(L)'
;MALAIASLIALMVAVSFPFISFTVSGVSNRIELTQTATALIGFHQPLVAIAIIMTIVVLPAVYLLGVLWLQFGLLRDHPLPFSRDIARSLAHLTPWMMADVFIIGALVSLIKIAGLADVELGISFWGFCVFALLLLMTTQSIDADWMWFSLEGEPLAPDGTQTGIPAAGQGLTGCPTCGLINRLSPQGRGHCIRCHEKLHQRLPHSLQRTWALLGASAIMYIPANVYPIMTTTSLGNSSPSTIIGGVVQLIQMGSWPIAAVIFIASVIVPVGKLVALTWLCLVVRRSSVLNAQSRTRLYRLTEFIGRWSMVDVFVVAILVALIRAGSLMSITPGPAALAFGSVVVLTMLAAMTFDPRLIWDTSPPHRNSLRHFLLRRKAATKEPVDG
;
A
#
# COMPACT_ATOMS: atom_id res chain seq x y z
N MET A 1 20.74 -1.12 -11.82
CA MET A 1 21.21 -2.52 -11.64
C MET A 1 21.92 -2.77 -10.30
N ALA A 2 23.01 -2.06 -9.97
CA ALA A 2 23.78 -2.30 -8.73
C ALA A 2 22.95 -2.27 -7.45
N LEU A 3 22.07 -1.27 -7.28
CA LEU A 3 21.16 -1.18 -6.13
C LEU A 3 20.25 -2.41 -5.99
N ALA A 4 19.74 -2.94 -7.12
CA ALA A 4 18.87 -4.11 -7.10
C ALA A 4 19.62 -5.39 -6.71
N ILE A 5 20.86 -5.56 -7.19
CA ILE A 5 21.74 -6.68 -6.77
C ILE A 5 22.07 -6.57 -5.28
N ALA A 6 22.49 -5.39 -4.83
CA ALA A 6 22.80 -5.15 -3.42
C ALA A 6 21.59 -5.38 -2.51
N SER A 7 20.40 -4.95 -2.94
CA SER A 7 19.13 -5.22 -2.24
C SER A 7 18.85 -6.71 -2.14
N LEU A 8 19.08 -7.49 -3.20
CA LEU A 8 18.85 -8.93 -3.21
C LEU A 8 19.81 -9.67 -2.27
N ILE A 9 21.08 -9.25 -2.24
CA ILE A 9 22.09 -9.79 -1.31
C ILE A 9 21.69 -9.44 0.13
N ALA A 10 21.31 -8.19 0.40
CA ALA A 10 20.87 -7.77 1.73
C ALA A 10 19.61 -8.54 2.19
N LEU A 11 18.67 -8.81 1.28
CA LEU A 11 17.50 -9.65 1.56
C LEU A 11 17.92 -11.08 1.91
N MET A 12 18.86 -11.66 1.16
CA MET A 12 19.37 -13.01 1.42
C MET A 12 20.04 -13.09 2.81
N VAL A 13 20.84 -12.09 3.18
CA VAL A 13 21.42 -11.98 4.52
C VAL A 13 20.31 -11.86 5.58
N ALA A 14 19.32 -10.99 5.37
CA ALA A 14 18.23 -10.78 6.33
C ALA A 14 17.38 -12.04 6.59
N VAL A 15 17.26 -12.95 5.62
CA VAL A 15 16.50 -14.19 5.76
C VAL A 15 17.33 -15.34 6.33
N SER A 16 18.67 -15.28 6.22
CA SER A 16 19.56 -16.40 6.56
C SER A 16 20.07 -16.40 8.00
N PHE A 17 20.06 -15.26 8.69
CA PHE A 17 20.59 -15.12 10.05
C PHE A 17 19.48 -14.88 11.10
N PRO A 18 19.78 -15.03 12.40
CA PRO A 18 18.87 -14.65 13.47
C PRO A 18 18.56 -13.14 13.43
N PHE A 19 17.27 -12.81 13.57
CA PHE A 19 16.76 -11.45 13.63
C PHE A 19 16.94 -10.86 15.03
N ILE A 20 16.49 -11.57 16.07
CA ILE A 20 16.62 -11.18 17.47
C ILE A 20 17.13 -12.38 18.27
N SER A 21 18.07 -12.14 19.18
CA SER A 21 18.47 -13.08 20.22
C SER A 21 18.21 -12.47 21.58
N PHE A 22 17.76 -13.29 22.52
CA PHE A 22 17.59 -12.87 23.90
C PHE A 22 17.95 -14.00 24.86
N THR A 23 18.37 -13.62 26.05
CA THR A 23 18.76 -14.54 27.12
C THR A 23 17.79 -14.39 28.27
N VAL A 24 17.08 -15.47 28.60
CA VAL A 24 16.21 -15.55 29.79
C VAL A 24 16.71 -16.70 30.64
N SER A 25 17.09 -16.41 31.88
CA SER A 25 17.54 -17.43 32.86
C SER A 25 18.70 -18.29 32.36
N GLY A 26 19.63 -17.71 31.57
CA GLY A 26 20.82 -18.41 31.06
C GLY A 26 20.61 -19.23 29.78
N VAL A 27 19.37 -19.34 29.28
CA VAL A 27 19.07 -19.99 27.99
C VAL A 27 18.94 -18.93 26.90
N SER A 28 19.81 -18.99 25.89
CA SER A 28 19.73 -18.11 24.71
C SER A 28 18.73 -18.67 23.71
N ASN A 29 17.72 -17.89 23.34
CA ASN A 29 16.85 -18.21 22.21
C ASN A 29 17.05 -17.22 21.06
N ARG A 30 16.87 -17.73 19.84
CA ARG A 30 17.09 -17.01 18.58
C ARG A 30 15.83 -17.08 17.75
N ILE A 31 15.44 -15.96 17.15
CA ILE A 31 14.27 -15.87 16.28
C ILE A 31 14.71 -15.40 14.92
N GLU A 32 14.33 -16.18 13.90
CA GLU A 32 14.50 -15.83 12.50
C GLU A 32 13.24 -15.13 11.97
N LEU A 33 13.42 -14.32 10.91
CA LEU A 33 12.32 -13.63 10.23
C LEU A 33 11.24 -14.62 9.73
N THR A 34 11.67 -15.76 9.19
CA THR A 34 10.78 -16.83 8.69
C THR A 34 10.04 -17.53 9.83
N GLN A 35 10.67 -17.70 10.98
CA GLN A 35 10.06 -18.29 12.17
C GLN A 35 8.89 -17.46 12.70
N THR A 36 8.91 -16.14 12.46
CA THR A 36 7.80 -15.25 12.81
C THR A 36 6.52 -15.68 12.10
N ALA A 37 6.60 -15.97 10.81
CA ALA A 37 5.46 -16.42 10.04
C ALA A 37 5.07 -17.89 10.33
N THR A 38 6.04 -18.79 10.52
CA THR A 38 5.70 -20.19 10.86
C THR A 38 5.08 -20.33 12.25
N ALA A 39 5.41 -19.45 13.20
CA ALA A 39 4.75 -19.37 14.50
C ALA A 39 3.24 -19.05 14.36
N LEU A 40 2.87 -18.12 13.49
CA LEU A 40 1.47 -17.77 13.20
C LEU A 40 0.69 -18.93 12.55
N ILE A 41 1.33 -19.71 11.68
CA ILE A 41 0.71 -20.92 11.09
C ILE A 41 0.33 -21.92 12.20
N GLY A 42 1.21 -22.08 13.19
CA GLY A 42 0.97 -22.95 14.35
C GLY A 42 -0.25 -22.55 15.19
N PHE A 43 -0.66 -21.28 15.15
CA PHE A 43 -1.84 -20.76 15.87
C PHE A 43 -3.11 -20.69 15.01
N HIS A 44 -3.18 -21.49 13.93
CA HIS A 44 -4.31 -21.49 12.99
C HIS A 44 -4.56 -20.14 12.30
N GLN A 45 -3.52 -19.31 12.15
CA GLN A 45 -3.57 -18.02 11.46
C GLN A 45 -2.78 -18.00 10.14
N PRO A 46 -3.00 -18.93 9.19
CA PRO A 46 -2.18 -19.06 7.99
C PRO A 46 -2.28 -17.85 7.06
N LEU A 47 -3.44 -17.18 7.01
CA LEU A 47 -3.65 -16.02 6.14
C LEU A 47 -2.72 -14.86 6.49
N VAL A 48 -2.55 -14.56 7.78
CA VAL A 48 -1.67 -13.48 8.26
C VAL A 48 -0.21 -13.86 8.01
N ALA A 49 0.17 -15.11 8.29
CA ALA A 49 1.52 -15.60 8.04
C ALA A 49 1.93 -15.48 6.56
N ILE A 50 1.03 -15.92 5.65
CA ILE A 50 1.25 -15.83 4.20
C ILE A 50 1.39 -14.37 3.78
N ALA A 51 0.51 -13.48 4.25
CA ALA A 51 0.57 -12.06 3.92
C ALA A 51 1.90 -11.42 4.35
N ILE A 52 2.44 -11.81 5.50
CA ILE A 52 3.72 -11.31 6.02
C ILE A 52 4.89 -11.80 5.16
N ILE A 53 5.03 -13.11 4.92
CA ILE A 53 6.10 -13.65 4.07
C ILE A 53 6.03 -13.05 2.67
N MET A 54 4.81 -12.95 2.14
CA MET A 54 4.58 -12.47 0.79
C MET A 54 4.98 -11.00 0.65
N THR A 55 4.60 -10.12 1.57
CA THR A 55 4.89 -8.68 1.47
C THR A 55 6.31 -8.29 1.88
N ILE A 56 6.98 -9.09 2.73
CA ILE A 56 8.33 -8.80 3.23
C ILE A 56 9.43 -9.46 2.39
N VAL A 57 9.20 -10.69 1.92
CA VAL A 57 10.25 -11.49 1.27
C VAL A 57 9.92 -11.72 -0.21
N VAL A 58 8.76 -12.32 -0.50
CA VAL A 58 8.46 -12.81 -1.86
C VAL A 58 8.26 -11.67 -2.84
N LEU A 59 7.41 -10.69 -2.53
CA LEU A 59 7.14 -9.58 -3.44
C LEU A 59 8.38 -8.71 -3.69
N PRO A 60 9.16 -8.30 -2.68
CA PRO A 60 10.40 -7.59 -2.94
C PRO A 60 11.40 -8.42 -3.74
N ALA A 61 11.54 -9.73 -3.49
CA ALA A 61 12.40 -10.58 -4.29
C ALA A 61 11.96 -10.62 -5.77
N VAL A 62 10.67 -10.85 -6.01
CA VAL A 62 10.09 -10.84 -7.38
C VAL A 62 10.27 -9.47 -8.03
N TYR A 63 10.06 -8.38 -7.30
CA TYR A 63 10.29 -7.02 -7.79
C TYR A 63 11.75 -6.80 -8.20
N LEU A 64 12.70 -7.14 -7.33
CA LEU A 64 14.13 -6.98 -7.58
C LEU A 64 14.59 -7.83 -8.77
N LEU A 65 14.13 -9.09 -8.86
CA LEU A 65 14.41 -9.96 -10.00
C LEU A 65 13.83 -9.39 -11.31
N GLY A 66 12.61 -8.86 -11.28
CA GLY A 66 12.00 -8.19 -12.42
C GLY A 66 12.78 -6.96 -12.87
N VAL A 67 13.24 -6.13 -11.92
CA VAL A 67 14.11 -4.97 -12.20
C VAL A 67 15.43 -5.42 -12.82
N LEU A 68 16.07 -6.47 -12.30
CA LEU A 68 17.31 -7.02 -12.86
C LEU A 68 17.11 -7.53 -14.28
N TRP A 69 16.00 -8.23 -14.53
CA TRP A 69 15.64 -8.71 -15.87
C TRP A 69 15.49 -7.57 -16.88
N LEU A 70 14.73 -6.52 -16.53
CA LEU A 70 14.53 -5.36 -17.39
C LEU A 70 15.84 -4.61 -17.66
N GLN A 71 16.62 -4.34 -16.61
CA GLN A 71 17.89 -3.63 -16.71
C GLN A 71 18.91 -4.42 -17.52
N PHE A 72 18.95 -5.74 -17.39
CA PHE A 72 19.83 -6.59 -18.18
C PHE A 72 19.45 -6.61 -19.66
N GLY A 73 18.16 -6.59 -20.00
CA GLY A 73 17.71 -6.40 -21.38
C GLY A 73 18.10 -5.03 -21.95
N LEU A 74 17.89 -3.97 -21.17
CA LEU A 74 18.27 -2.61 -21.56
C LEU A 74 19.78 -2.45 -21.77
N LEU A 75 20.63 -3.12 -20.97
CA LEU A 75 22.08 -3.13 -21.16
C LEU A 75 22.55 -3.88 -22.41
N ARG A 76 21.69 -4.73 -22.99
CA ARG A 76 21.98 -5.47 -24.23
C ARG A 76 21.37 -4.81 -25.46
N ASP A 77 20.86 -3.58 -25.32
CA ASP A 77 20.13 -2.80 -26.34
C ASP A 77 18.95 -3.55 -26.99
N HIS A 78 18.51 -4.66 -26.38
CA HIS A 78 17.44 -5.52 -26.88
C HIS A 78 16.53 -5.94 -25.72
N PRO A 79 15.24 -5.55 -25.74
CA PRO A 79 14.32 -5.95 -24.70
C PRO A 79 14.19 -7.48 -24.70
N LEU A 80 14.44 -8.08 -23.54
CA LEU A 80 14.26 -9.51 -23.31
C LEU A 80 12.79 -9.92 -23.47
N PRO A 81 12.50 -11.21 -23.74
CA PRO A 81 11.12 -11.69 -23.79
C PRO A 81 10.41 -11.39 -22.46
N PHE A 82 9.10 -11.12 -22.55
CA PHE A 82 8.22 -10.77 -21.43
C PHE A 82 8.56 -9.47 -20.68
N SER A 83 9.52 -8.67 -21.16
CA SER A 83 9.88 -7.37 -20.55
C SER A 83 8.66 -6.45 -20.35
N ARG A 84 7.76 -6.37 -21.32
CA ARG A 84 6.51 -5.60 -21.24
C ARG A 84 5.61 -6.06 -20.08
N ASP A 85 5.39 -7.36 -19.94
CA ASP A 85 4.49 -7.89 -18.91
C ASP A 85 5.11 -7.78 -17.51
N ILE A 86 6.43 -7.93 -17.41
CA ILE A 86 7.20 -7.69 -16.18
C ILE A 86 7.10 -6.21 -15.78
N ALA A 87 7.35 -5.27 -16.71
CA ALA A 87 7.25 -3.84 -16.46
C ALA A 87 5.83 -3.44 -16.01
N ARG A 88 4.79 -4.01 -16.63
CA ARG A 88 3.39 -3.81 -16.21
C ARG A 88 3.16 -4.34 -14.80
N SER A 89 3.63 -5.56 -14.52
CA SER A 89 3.44 -6.21 -13.22
C SER A 89 4.14 -5.46 -12.10
N LEU A 90 5.36 -4.96 -12.32
CA LEU A 90 6.13 -4.20 -11.33
C LEU A 90 5.35 -2.99 -10.81
N ALA A 91 4.67 -2.24 -11.70
CA ALA A 91 3.85 -1.10 -11.31
C ALA A 91 2.71 -1.47 -10.34
N HIS A 92 2.14 -2.67 -10.47
CA HIS A 92 1.12 -3.18 -9.57
C HIS A 92 1.69 -3.77 -8.27
N LEU A 93 2.95 -4.19 -8.25
CA LEU A 93 3.61 -4.77 -7.08
C LEU A 93 4.13 -3.72 -6.09
N THR A 94 4.59 -2.56 -6.59
CA THR A 94 5.17 -1.50 -5.76
C THR A 94 4.33 -1.12 -4.54
N PRO A 95 2.99 -0.93 -4.64
CA PRO A 95 2.16 -0.57 -3.49
C PRO A 95 2.04 -1.64 -2.41
N TRP A 96 2.39 -2.90 -2.71
CA TRP A 96 2.24 -4.04 -1.80
C TRP A 96 3.53 -4.41 -1.07
N MET A 97 4.68 -3.85 -1.48
CA MET A 97 5.94 -4.04 -0.79
C MET A 97 5.96 -3.20 0.48
N MET A 98 6.07 -3.85 1.64
CA MET A 98 5.96 -3.21 2.96
C MET A 98 7.21 -3.41 3.81
N ALA A 99 8.38 -3.58 3.18
CA ALA A 99 9.64 -3.81 3.90
C ALA A 99 10.01 -2.65 4.83
N ASP A 100 9.82 -1.40 4.39
CA ASP A 100 10.04 -0.21 5.21
C ASP A 100 9.09 -0.15 6.42
N VAL A 101 7.83 -0.49 6.20
CA VAL A 101 6.78 -0.57 7.23
C VAL A 101 7.10 -1.63 8.28
N PHE A 102 7.66 -2.77 7.87
CA PHE A 102 8.07 -3.82 8.79
C PHE A 102 9.17 -3.37 9.77
N ILE A 103 10.16 -2.57 9.34
CA ILE A 103 11.22 -2.07 10.25
C ILE A 103 10.64 -1.30 11.41
N ILE A 104 9.66 -0.42 11.13
CA ILE A 104 9.01 0.38 12.16
C ILE A 104 8.24 -0.53 13.12
N GLY A 105 7.52 -1.54 12.58
CA GLY A 105 6.84 -2.54 13.40
C GLY A 105 7.80 -3.35 14.28
N ALA A 106 8.95 -3.75 13.73
CA ALA A 106 10.01 -4.43 14.47
C ALA A 106 10.57 -3.54 15.59
N LEU A 107 10.85 -2.27 15.30
CA LEU A 107 11.38 -1.32 16.28
C LEU A 107 10.38 -1.08 17.42
N VAL A 108 9.09 -0.89 17.11
CA VAL A 108 8.03 -0.74 18.13
C VAL A 108 7.92 -2.00 18.99
N SER A 109 8.01 -3.19 18.37
CA SER A 109 7.98 -4.47 19.08
C SER A 109 9.19 -4.65 20.01
N LEU A 110 10.38 -4.26 19.53
CA LEU A 110 11.62 -4.28 20.31
C LEU A 110 11.53 -3.37 21.53
N ILE A 111 11.05 -2.14 21.37
CA ILE A 111 10.88 -1.19 22.48
C ILE A 111 9.93 -1.77 23.55
N LYS A 112 8.88 -2.47 23.14
CA LYS A 112 7.95 -3.14 24.07
C LYS A 112 8.60 -4.25 24.90
N ILE A 113 9.59 -4.96 24.34
CA ILE A 113 10.23 -6.12 24.97
C ILE A 113 11.51 -5.73 25.71
N ALA A 114 12.21 -4.68 25.29
CA ALA A 114 13.41 -4.18 25.96
C ALA A 114 13.16 -3.76 27.42
N GLY A 115 11.91 -3.46 27.80
CA GLY A 115 11.52 -3.25 29.19
C GLY A 115 11.38 -4.52 30.03
N LEU A 116 11.45 -5.71 29.41
CA LEU A 116 11.19 -7.02 30.04
C LEU A 116 12.40 -7.97 29.99
N ALA A 117 13.35 -7.79 29.06
CA ALA A 117 14.51 -8.67 28.87
C ALA A 117 15.70 -7.94 28.20
N ASP A 118 16.90 -8.50 28.36
CA ASP A 118 18.08 -8.11 27.58
C ASP A 118 17.95 -8.64 26.15
N VAL A 119 17.80 -7.70 25.20
CA VAL A 119 17.56 -8.00 23.78
C VAL A 119 18.80 -7.62 22.98
N GLU A 120 19.39 -8.59 22.29
CA GLU A 120 20.47 -8.36 21.33
C GLU A 120 19.93 -8.44 19.90
N LEU A 121 20.32 -7.44 19.10
CA LEU A 121 19.93 -7.36 17.69
C LEU A 121 20.89 -8.21 16.85
N GLY A 122 20.34 -9.19 16.13
CA GLY A 122 21.10 -10.06 15.25
C GLY A 122 21.49 -9.38 13.94
N ILE A 123 22.37 -10.05 13.17
CA ILE A 123 22.83 -9.58 11.86
C ILE A 123 21.66 -9.36 10.90
N SER A 124 20.59 -10.17 10.99
CA SER A 124 19.42 -10.01 10.13
C SER A 124 18.63 -8.74 10.38
N PHE A 125 18.63 -8.20 11.61
CA PHE A 125 17.99 -6.90 11.87
C PHE A 125 18.67 -5.80 11.04
N TRP A 126 20.00 -5.72 11.13
CA TRP A 126 20.80 -4.75 10.37
C TRP A 126 20.74 -5.01 8.86
N GLY A 127 20.83 -6.28 8.45
CA GLY A 127 20.67 -6.71 7.06
C GLY A 127 19.31 -6.30 6.48
N PHE A 128 18.25 -6.43 7.28
CA PHE A 128 16.90 -6.01 6.89
C PHE A 128 16.77 -4.48 6.80
N CYS A 129 17.40 -3.73 7.72
CA CYS A 129 17.49 -2.27 7.64
C CYS A 129 18.18 -1.80 6.35
N VAL A 130 19.32 -2.38 6.03
CA VAL A 130 20.04 -2.12 4.76
C VAL A 130 19.17 -2.51 3.57
N PHE A 131 18.53 -3.68 3.62
CA PHE A 131 17.63 -4.14 2.56
C PHE A 131 16.48 -3.16 2.30
N ALA A 132 15.76 -2.71 3.33
CA ALA A 132 14.63 -1.81 3.12
C ALA A 132 15.08 -0.45 2.56
N LEU A 133 16.24 0.07 3.01
CA LEU A 133 16.81 1.30 2.49
C LEU A 133 17.23 1.14 1.03
N LEU A 134 17.94 0.06 0.68
CA LEU A 134 18.35 -0.22 -0.70
C LEU A 134 17.14 -0.51 -1.61
N LEU A 135 16.11 -1.18 -1.11
CA LEU A 135 14.86 -1.39 -1.83
C LEU A 135 14.18 -0.04 -2.10
N LEU A 136 14.08 0.84 -1.09
CA LEU A 136 13.54 2.18 -1.26
C LEU A 136 14.33 2.97 -2.31
N MET A 137 15.66 2.99 -2.21
CA MET A 137 16.53 3.63 -3.20
C MET A 137 16.34 3.03 -4.60
N THR A 138 16.20 1.70 -4.71
CA THR A 138 15.94 1.02 -5.98
C THR A 138 14.60 1.48 -6.56
N THR A 139 13.52 1.51 -5.77
CA THR A 139 12.20 1.96 -6.23
C THR A 139 12.16 3.42 -6.66
N GLN A 140 12.89 4.30 -5.96
CA GLN A 140 12.96 5.72 -6.31
C GLN A 140 13.88 6.00 -7.50
N SER A 141 14.89 5.16 -7.74
CA SER A 141 15.82 5.30 -8.87
C SER A 141 15.21 4.91 -10.21
N ILE A 142 14.09 4.18 -10.22
CA ILE A 142 13.45 3.69 -11.44
C ILE A 142 12.46 4.76 -11.92
N ASP A 143 12.86 5.48 -12.96
CA ASP A 143 11.94 6.33 -13.72
C ASP A 143 11.07 5.43 -14.61
N ALA A 144 9.78 5.32 -14.25
CA ALA A 144 8.83 4.49 -14.98
C ALA A 144 8.62 4.98 -16.42
N ASP A 145 8.61 6.30 -16.65
CA ASP A 145 8.38 6.88 -17.97
C ASP A 145 9.57 6.60 -18.88
N TRP A 146 10.80 6.80 -18.38
CA TRP A 146 12.03 6.48 -19.11
C TRP A 146 12.19 4.98 -19.36
N MET A 147 11.84 4.14 -18.38
CA MET A 147 11.88 2.68 -18.53
C MET A 147 10.98 2.24 -19.68
N TRP A 148 9.73 2.72 -19.70
CA TRP A 148 8.83 2.39 -20.79
C TRP A 148 9.29 3.00 -22.12
N PHE A 149 9.90 4.19 -22.11
CA PHE A 149 10.44 4.85 -23.31
C PHE A 149 11.51 3.99 -23.96
N SER A 150 12.40 3.43 -23.15
CA SER A 150 13.49 2.59 -23.64
C SER A 150 13.01 1.21 -24.11
N LEU A 151 11.88 0.70 -23.60
CA LEU A 151 11.36 -0.63 -23.96
C LEU A 151 10.56 -0.65 -25.27
N GLU A 152 9.66 0.32 -25.47
CA GLU A 152 8.67 0.32 -26.57
C GLU A 152 8.61 1.67 -27.31
N GLY A 153 9.51 2.61 -26.99
CA GLY A 153 9.48 3.98 -27.52
C GLY A 153 8.32 4.81 -26.97
N GLU A 154 8.13 6.02 -27.52
CA GLU A 154 6.99 6.89 -27.22
C GLU A 154 6.19 7.15 -28.50
N PRO A 155 5.09 6.40 -28.71
CA PRO A 155 4.17 6.66 -29.80
C PRO A 155 3.62 8.09 -29.71
N LEU A 156 3.43 8.73 -30.87
CA LEU A 156 2.79 10.04 -30.95
C LEU A 156 1.38 10.01 -30.34
N ALA A 157 0.95 11.15 -29.81
CA ALA A 157 -0.42 11.29 -29.33
C ALA A 157 -1.42 10.96 -30.46
N PRO A 158 -2.58 10.36 -30.14
CA PRO A 158 -3.57 9.99 -31.15
C PRO A 158 -3.95 11.17 -32.06
N ASP A 159 -4.15 10.92 -33.35
CA ASP A 159 -4.48 11.96 -34.32
C ASP A 159 -5.71 12.78 -33.90
N GLY A 160 -5.64 14.09 -34.12
CA GLY A 160 -6.70 15.02 -33.76
C GLY A 160 -6.79 15.37 -32.28
N THR A 161 -5.80 14.99 -31.46
CA THR A 161 -5.67 15.47 -30.07
C THR A 161 -5.49 16.98 -30.04
N GLN A 162 -6.34 17.68 -29.28
CA GLN A 162 -6.28 19.14 -29.13
C GLN A 162 -5.70 19.52 -27.76
N THR A 163 -4.72 20.43 -27.76
CA THR A 163 -4.16 21.00 -26.54
C THR A 163 -5.15 21.97 -25.87
N GLY A 164 -5.08 22.10 -24.55
CA GLY A 164 -6.00 22.95 -23.77
C GLY A 164 -7.38 22.34 -23.51
N ILE A 165 -7.71 21.19 -24.11
CA ILE A 165 -8.95 20.44 -23.82
C ILE A 165 -8.62 19.22 -22.95
N PRO A 166 -9.34 18.98 -21.84
CA PRO A 166 -9.13 17.79 -21.01
C PRO A 166 -9.29 16.51 -21.82
N ALA A 167 -8.39 15.54 -21.62
CA ALA A 167 -8.39 14.25 -22.33
C ALA A 167 -9.77 13.57 -22.31
N ALA A 168 -10.46 13.59 -21.17
CA ALA A 168 -11.79 13.01 -21.00
C ALA A 168 -12.85 13.61 -21.95
N GLY A 169 -12.74 14.90 -22.29
CA GLY A 169 -13.67 15.61 -23.17
C GLY A 169 -13.52 15.27 -24.66
N GLN A 170 -12.39 14.66 -25.04
CA GLN A 170 -12.07 14.25 -26.41
C GLN A 170 -11.97 12.72 -26.56
N GLY A 171 -12.45 11.94 -25.59
CA GLY A 171 -12.43 10.48 -25.64
C GLY A 171 -11.02 9.88 -25.50
N LEU A 172 -10.10 10.61 -24.84
CA LEU A 172 -8.74 10.16 -24.57
C LEU A 172 -8.57 9.85 -23.08
N THR A 173 -7.64 8.95 -22.75
CA THR A 173 -7.18 8.73 -21.38
C THR A 173 -5.70 8.41 -21.36
N GLY A 174 -4.99 8.87 -20.33
CA GLY A 174 -3.67 8.36 -20.00
C GLY A 174 -3.76 6.94 -19.47
N CYS A 175 -2.76 6.12 -19.79
CA CYS A 175 -2.57 4.82 -19.19
C CYS A 175 -2.04 4.98 -17.75
N PRO A 176 -2.66 4.34 -16.73
CA PRO A 176 -2.18 4.44 -15.36
C PRO A 176 -0.84 3.73 -15.13
N THR A 177 -0.43 2.84 -16.04
CA THR A 177 0.76 2.00 -15.88
C THR A 177 1.98 2.55 -16.64
N CYS A 178 1.80 3.06 -17.86
CA CYS A 178 2.91 3.50 -18.72
C CYS A 178 2.81 4.97 -19.18
N GLY A 179 1.87 5.74 -18.63
CA GLY A 179 1.68 7.18 -18.93
C GLY A 179 1.07 7.51 -20.29
N LEU A 180 1.19 6.62 -21.29
CA LEU A 180 0.81 6.90 -22.68
C LEU A 180 -0.67 7.30 -22.85
N ILE A 181 -0.92 8.33 -23.64
CA ILE A 181 -2.27 8.79 -24.01
C ILE A 181 -2.85 7.88 -25.08
N ASN A 182 -4.03 7.34 -24.83
CA ASN A 182 -4.71 6.43 -25.72
C ASN A 182 -6.14 6.92 -26.02
N ARG A 183 -6.62 6.61 -27.23
CA ARG A 183 -8.01 6.82 -27.61
C ARG A 183 -8.88 5.70 -27.05
N LEU A 184 -10.03 6.07 -26.50
CA LEU A 184 -11.04 5.14 -26.03
C LEU A 184 -12.08 4.88 -27.12
N SER A 185 -12.70 3.71 -27.06
CA SER A 185 -13.92 3.43 -27.83
C SER A 185 -15.05 4.40 -27.43
N PRO A 186 -16.10 4.53 -28.25
CA PRO A 186 -17.29 5.29 -27.88
C PRO A 186 -17.95 4.83 -26.56
N GLN A 187 -17.71 3.57 -26.13
CA GLN A 187 -18.17 3.07 -24.83
C GLN A 187 -17.25 3.44 -23.65
N GLY A 188 -16.21 4.27 -23.87
CA GLY A 188 -15.28 4.72 -22.83
C GLY A 188 -14.31 3.64 -22.34
N ARG A 189 -14.10 2.59 -23.14
CA ARG A 189 -13.19 1.45 -22.84
C ARG A 189 -12.13 1.30 -23.91
N GLY A 190 -10.98 0.75 -23.57
CA GLY A 190 -9.92 0.47 -24.54
C GLY A 190 -8.77 -0.32 -23.93
N HIS A 191 -7.74 -0.53 -24.74
CA HIS A 191 -6.47 -1.09 -24.28
C HIS A 191 -5.34 -0.14 -24.64
N CYS A 192 -4.33 -0.07 -23.78
CA CYS A 192 -3.13 0.68 -24.08
C CYS A 192 -2.40 0.03 -25.26
N ILE A 193 -2.01 0.81 -26.27
CA ILE A 193 -1.24 0.29 -27.41
C ILE A 193 0.17 -0.18 -26.99
N ARG A 194 0.78 0.52 -26.03
CA ARG A 194 2.17 0.27 -25.56
C ARG A 194 2.29 -0.79 -24.48
N CYS A 195 1.38 -0.83 -23.51
CA CYS A 195 1.47 -1.79 -22.43
C CYS A 195 0.27 -2.73 -22.34
N HIS A 196 -0.77 -2.65 -23.19
CA HIS A 196 -1.99 -3.49 -23.17
C HIS A 196 -2.85 -3.42 -21.90
N GLU A 197 -2.54 -2.49 -20.98
CA GLU A 197 -3.36 -2.23 -19.79
C GLU A 197 -4.80 -1.93 -20.17
N LYS A 198 -5.76 -2.40 -19.36
CA LYS A 198 -7.18 -2.13 -19.57
C LYS A 198 -7.49 -0.67 -19.23
N LEU A 199 -7.91 0.10 -20.22
CA LEU A 199 -8.20 1.51 -20.09
C LEU A 199 -9.71 1.77 -19.96
N HIS A 200 -10.05 2.67 -19.05
CA HIS A 200 -11.42 3.11 -18.82
C HIS A 200 -11.43 4.62 -18.64
N GLN A 201 -12.44 5.29 -19.20
CA GLN A 201 -12.68 6.71 -18.98
C GLN A 201 -12.86 7.00 -17.48
N ARG A 202 -13.68 6.17 -16.80
CA ARG A 202 -13.79 6.08 -15.34
C ARG A 202 -13.91 4.63 -14.94
N LEU A 203 -13.36 4.27 -13.78
CA LEU A 203 -13.44 2.89 -13.29
C LEU A 203 -14.91 2.47 -13.12
N PRO A 204 -15.32 1.31 -13.66
CA PRO A 204 -16.70 0.86 -13.61
C PRO A 204 -17.11 0.56 -12.16
N HIS A 205 -18.26 1.08 -11.74
CA HIS A 205 -18.82 0.88 -10.40
C HIS A 205 -17.85 1.24 -9.25
N SER A 206 -16.88 2.14 -9.46
CA SER A 206 -15.85 2.47 -8.46
C SER A 206 -16.45 2.83 -7.10
N LEU A 207 -17.41 3.77 -7.07
CA LEU A 207 -18.09 4.16 -5.83
C LEU A 207 -18.81 2.99 -5.15
N GLN A 208 -19.51 2.14 -5.91
CA GLN A 208 -20.23 1.00 -5.34
C GLN A 208 -19.26 -0.02 -4.72
N ARG A 209 -18.16 -0.32 -5.41
CA ARG A 209 -17.12 -1.23 -4.91
C ARG A 209 -16.42 -0.65 -3.68
N THR A 210 -16.10 0.65 -3.70
CA THR A 210 -15.52 1.34 -2.54
C THR A 210 -16.48 1.31 -1.35
N TRP A 211 -17.78 1.58 -1.53
CA TRP A 211 -18.78 1.46 -0.46
C TRP A 211 -18.91 0.03 0.08
N ALA A 212 -18.90 -0.98 -0.77
CA ALA A 212 -18.95 -2.38 -0.35
C ALA A 212 -17.73 -2.77 0.51
N LEU A 213 -16.53 -2.34 0.09
CA LEU A 213 -15.29 -2.58 0.84
C LEU A 213 -15.24 -1.80 2.16
N LEU A 214 -15.73 -0.54 2.18
CA LEU A 214 -15.84 0.26 3.40
C LEU A 214 -16.84 -0.34 4.39
N GLY A 215 -17.99 -0.81 3.90
CA GLY A 215 -18.99 -1.50 4.72
C GLY A 215 -18.44 -2.80 5.32
N ALA A 216 -17.79 -3.64 4.51
CA ALA A 216 -17.13 -4.85 4.98
C ALA A 216 -16.04 -4.56 6.03
N SER A 217 -15.22 -3.52 5.79
CA SER A 217 -14.21 -3.06 6.74
C SER A 217 -14.82 -2.58 8.04
N ALA A 218 -15.88 -1.77 7.99
CA ALA A 218 -16.57 -1.28 9.19
C ALA A 218 -17.17 -2.42 10.03
N ILE A 219 -17.72 -3.45 9.38
CA ILE A 219 -18.21 -4.66 10.06
C ILE A 219 -17.06 -5.41 10.73
N MET A 220 -15.94 -5.59 10.04
CA MET A 220 -14.74 -6.27 10.58
C MET A 220 -14.02 -5.47 11.67
N TYR A 221 -14.22 -4.15 11.73
CA TYR A 221 -13.63 -3.29 12.75
C TYR A 221 -14.21 -3.57 14.15
N ILE A 222 -15.47 -3.99 14.24
CA ILE A 222 -16.11 -4.35 15.52
C ILE A 222 -15.40 -5.55 16.18
N PRO A 223 -15.33 -6.75 15.55
CA PRO A 223 -14.63 -7.88 16.15
C PRO A 223 -13.14 -7.61 16.36
N ALA A 224 -12.50 -6.76 15.54
CA ALA A 224 -11.10 -6.37 15.73
C ALA A 224 -10.82 -5.62 17.05
N ASN A 225 -11.80 -4.86 17.57
CA ASN A 225 -11.63 -4.10 18.81
C ASN A 225 -12.27 -4.79 20.03
N VAL A 226 -13.28 -5.65 19.81
CA VAL A 226 -14.00 -6.35 20.88
C VAL A 226 -13.28 -7.63 21.30
N TYR A 227 -12.76 -8.40 20.35
CA TYR A 227 -12.06 -9.65 20.67
C TYR A 227 -10.64 -9.42 21.18
N PRO A 228 -10.07 -10.36 21.95
CA PRO A 228 -8.69 -10.27 22.37
C PRO A 228 -7.75 -10.34 21.17
N ILE A 229 -6.78 -9.43 21.14
CA ILE A 229 -5.68 -9.44 20.16
C ILE A 229 -4.58 -10.41 20.58
N MET A 230 -4.39 -10.57 21.89
CA MET A 230 -3.45 -11.49 22.48
C MET A 230 -4.01 -12.03 23.79
N THR A 231 -3.66 -13.26 24.13
CA THR A 231 -3.99 -13.87 25.43
C THR A 231 -2.70 -14.30 26.10
N THR A 232 -2.39 -13.68 27.24
CA THR A 232 -1.19 -13.96 28.01
C THR A 232 -1.50 -15.01 29.06
N THR A 233 -0.83 -16.16 29.01
CA THR A 233 -0.96 -17.21 30.03
C THR A 233 0.28 -17.22 30.92
N SER A 234 0.07 -17.01 32.21
CA SER A 234 1.11 -17.06 33.25
C SER A 234 0.62 -17.89 34.42
N LEU A 235 1.40 -18.89 34.85
CA LEU A 235 1.10 -19.79 35.97
C LEU A 235 -0.35 -20.36 35.94
N GLY A 236 -0.83 -20.74 34.75
CA GLY A 236 -2.16 -21.32 34.55
C GLY A 236 -3.32 -20.31 34.43
N ASN A 237 -3.09 -19.02 34.69
CA ASN A 237 -4.08 -17.97 34.48
C ASN A 237 -3.91 -17.33 33.09
N SER A 238 -4.95 -17.41 32.26
CA SER A 238 -5.01 -16.76 30.95
C SER A 238 -5.72 -15.40 31.04
N SER A 239 -4.98 -14.33 30.77
CA SER A 239 -5.51 -12.97 30.71
C SER A 239 -5.64 -12.51 29.25
N PRO A 240 -6.86 -12.47 28.69
CA PRO A 240 -7.10 -11.92 27.36
C PRO A 240 -6.99 -10.39 27.37
N SER A 241 -6.25 -9.83 26.42
CA SER A 241 -6.13 -8.38 26.24
C SER A 241 -6.63 -7.98 24.85
N THR A 242 -7.53 -7.00 24.80
CA THR A 242 -7.91 -6.30 23.56
C THR A 242 -6.85 -5.25 23.18
N ILE A 243 -6.98 -4.62 22.02
CA ILE A 243 -6.10 -3.51 21.61
C ILE A 243 -6.12 -2.39 22.66
N ILE A 244 -7.31 -1.92 23.04
CA ILE A 244 -7.49 -0.89 24.06
C ILE A 244 -7.01 -1.39 25.43
N GLY A 245 -7.31 -2.64 25.79
CA GLY A 245 -6.81 -3.24 27.02
C GLY A 245 -5.28 -3.24 27.10
N GLY A 246 -4.60 -3.57 26.00
CA GLY A 246 -3.15 -3.50 25.88
C GLY A 246 -2.59 -2.08 26.01
N VAL A 247 -3.26 -1.08 25.44
CA VAL A 247 -2.90 0.35 25.58
C VAL A 247 -3.03 0.78 27.05
N VAL A 248 -4.13 0.44 27.72
CA VAL A 248 -4.35 0.78 29.14
C VAL A 248 -3.29 0.12 30.02
N GLN A 249 -2.97 -1.15 29.78
CA GLN A 249 -1.93 -1.87 30.51
C GLN A 249 -0.55 -1.20 30.35
N LEU A 250 -0.20 -0.76 29.14
CA LEU A 250 1.05 -0.04 28.88
C LEU A 250 1.11 1.32 29.58
N ILE A 251 -0.02 2.03 29.67
CA ILE A 251 -0.11 3.29 30.42
C ILE A 251 0.12 3.04 31.91
N GLN A 252 -0.48 1.98 32.47
CA GLN A 252 -0.30 1.60 33.88
C GLN A 252 1.15 1.20 34.20
N MET A 253 1.85 0.59 33.24
CA MET A 253 3.29 0.27 33.34
C MET A 253 4.21 1.49 33.13
N GLY A 254 3.65 2.71 32.97
CA GLY A 254 4.42 3.95 32.78
C GLY A 254 4.94 4.18 31.35
N SER A 255 4.68 3.27 30.42
CA SER A 255 5.16 3.32 29.04
C SER A 255 4.27 4.16 28.11
N TRP A 256 3.98 5.40 28.52
CA TRP A 256 3.08 6.33 27.82
C TRP A 256 3.37 6.52 26.32
N PRO A 257 4.65 6.68 25.88
CA PRO A 257 4.96 6.83 24.46
C PRO A 257 4.58 5.61 23.61
N ILE A 258 4.82 4.40 24.12
CA ILE A 258 4.52 3.15 23.40
C ILE A 258 3.00 2.98 23.28
N ALA A 259 2.28 3.24 24.38
CA ALA A 259 0.83 3.19 24.40
C ALA A 259 0.20 4.16 23.39
N ALA A 260 0.73 5.38 23.28
CA ALA A 260 0.27 6.38 22.31
C ALA A 260 0.50 5.91 20.86
N VAL A 261 1.66 5.36 20.54
CA VAL A 261 1.97 4.82 19.20
C VAL A 261 0.98 3.72 18.82
N ILE A 262 0.75 2.75 19.70
CA ILE A 262 -0.18 1.64 19.45
C ILE A 262 -1.62 2.16 19.30
N PHE A 263 -2.06 3.07 20.18
CA PHE A 263 -3.41 3.64 20.10
C PHE A 263 -3.64 4.42 18.80
N ILE A 264 -2.70 5.27 18.40
CA ILE A 264 -2.81 6.06 17.17
C ILE A 264 -2.82 5.11 15.96
N ALA A 265 -1.89 4.16 15.90
CA ALA A 265 -1.75 3.24 14.76
C ALA A 265 -2.93 2.27 14.63
N SER A 266 -3.48 1.77 15.74
CA SER A 266 -4.46 0.68 15.72
C SER A 266 -5.91 1.16 15.81
N VAL A 267 -6.15 2.35 16.37
CA VAL A 267 -7.49 2.91 16.52
C VAL A 267 -7.68 4.12 15.63
N ILE A 268 -6.87 5.16 15.82
CA ILE A 268 -7.06 6.44 15.13
C ILE A 268 -6.85 6.31 13.62
N VAL A 269 -5.79 5.62 13.18
CA VAL A 269 -5.47 5.47 11.76
C VAL A 269 -6.56 4.71 10.97
N PRO A 270 -7.03 3.52 11.40
CA PRO A 270 -8.13 2.82 10.71
C PRO A 270 -9.43 3.63 10.70
N VAL A 271 -9.81 4.24 11.83
CA VAL A 271 -11.01 5.10 11.91
C VAL A 271 -10.88 6.30 10.99
N GLY A 272 -9.73 6.98 11.01
CA GLY A 272 -9.43 8.11 10.15
C GLY A 272 -9.57 7.76 8.66
N LYS A 273 -9.07 6.60 8.23
CA LYS A 273 -9.27 6.11 6.86
C LYS A 273 -10.73 5.85 6.53
N LEU A 274 -11.45 5.15 7.41
CA LEU A 274 -12.88 4.86 7.21
C LEU A 274 -13.68 6.16 7.05
N VAL A 275 -13.46 7.13 7.94
CA VAL A 275 -14.13 8.44 7.90
C VAL A 275 -13.74 9.21 6.64
N ALA A 276 -12.45 9.30 6.31
CA ALA A 276 -11.97 10.07 5.17
C ALA A 276 -12.46 9.50 3.82
N LEU A 277 -12.40 8.18 3.63
CA LEU A 277 -12.90 7.54 2.40
C LEU A 277 -14.42 7.61 2.30
N THR A 278 -15.15 7.44 3.42
CA THR A 278 -16.61 7.61 3.47
C THR A 278 -16.98 9.04 3.09
N TRP A 279 -16.30 10.04 3.66
CA TRP A 279 -16.50 11.45 3.34
C TRP A 279 -16.23 11.74 1.86
N LEU A 280 -15.12 11.24 1.30
CA LEU A 280 -14.82 11.38 -0.13
C LEU A 280 -15.92 10.76 -1.01
N CYS A 281 -16.41 9.57 -0.67
CA CYS A 281 -17.49 8.91 -1.41
C CYS A 281 -18.82 9.69 -1.35
N LEU A 282 -19.14 10.33 -0.23
CA LEU A 282 -20.33 11.17 -0.07
C LEU A 282 -20.20 12.49 -0.84
N VAL A 283 -19.04 13.14 -0.74
CA VAL A 283 -18.78 14.45 -1.34
C VAL A 283 -18.58 14.39 -2.85
N VAL A 284 -18.04 13.30 -3.39
CA VAL A 284 -17.93 13.12 -4.86
C VAL A 284 -19.30 13.19 -5.54
N ARG A 285 -20.38 12.76 -4.88
CA ARG A 285 -21.75 12.90 -5.40
C ARG A 285 -22.31 14.32 -5.32
N ARG A 286 -21.73 15.18 -4.48
CA ARG A 286 -22.14 16.58 -4.28
C ARG A 286 -21.12 17.49 -4.96
N SER A 287 -21.38 17.79 -6.23
CA SER A 287 -20.48 18.51 -7.15
C SER A 287 -20.31 20.01 -6.86
N SER A 288 -20.59 20.49 -5.65
CA SER A 288 -20.73 21.92 -5.37
C SER A 288 -19.73 22.44 -4.32
N VAL A 289 -19.04 23.52 -4.69
CA VAL A 289 -18.44 24.58 -3.86
C VAL A 289 -17.13 24.29 -3.10
N LEU A 290 -16.78 23.05 -2.75
CA LEU A 290 -15.51 22.79 -2.03
C LEU A 290 -14.31 22.60 -2.98
N ASN A 291 -13.19 23.27 -2.68
CA ASN A 291 -11.93 23.21 -3.45
C ASN A 291 -11.52 21.76 -3.78
N ALA A 292 -11.47 21.41 -5.07
CA ALA A 292 -11.02 20.11 -5.58
C ALA A 292 -9.58 19.74 -5.11
N GLN A 293 -8.77 20.77 -4.82
CA GLN A 293 -7.44 20.63 -4.24
C GLN A 293 -7.47 20.02 -2.84
N SER A 294 -8.36 20.48 -1.94
CA SER A 294 -8.48 19.94 -0.58
C SER A 294 -8.93 18.47 -0.59
N ARG A 295 -9.84 18.12 -1.52
CA ARG A 295 -10.31 16.73 -1.72
C ARG A 295 -9.17 15.82 -2.21
N THR A 296 -8.38 16.31 -3.16
CA THR A 296 -7.20 15.59 -3.67
C THR A 296 -6.14 15.42 -2.58
N ARG A 297 -5.93 16.45 -1.74
CA ARG A 297 -5.00 16.38 -0.60
C ARG A 297 -5.45 15.35 0.44
N LEU A 298 -6.74 15.32 0.78
CA LEU A 298 -7.29 14.32 1.69
C LEU A 298 -7.14 12.90 1.11
N TYR A 299 -7.45 12.71 -0.18
CA TYR A 299 -7.25 11.44 -0.86
C TYR A 299 -5.78 10.99 -0.82
N ARG A 300 -4.83 11.87 -1.18
CA ARG A 300 -3.39 11.56 -1.11
C ARG A 300 -2.94 11.24 0.31
N LEU A 301 -3.49 11.92 1.31
CA LEU A 301 -3.22 11.61 2.72
C LEU A 301 -3.74 10.22 3.10
N THR A 302 -4.95 9.85 2.66
CA THR A 302 -5.49 8.51 2.92
C THR A 302 -4.70 7.40 2.22
N GLU A 303 -4.18 7.67 1.02
CA GLU A 303 -3.33 6.75 0.26
C GLU A 303 -1.95 6.63 0.91
N PHE A 304 -1.37 7.73 1.36
CA PHE A 304 -0.12 7.73 2.11
C PHE A 304 -0.29 6.92 3.40
N ILE A 305 -1.24 7.28 4.28
CA ILE A 305 -1.54 6.53 5.52
C ILE A 305 -1.94 5.07 5.21
N GLY A 306 -2.45 4.82 4.00
CA GLY A 306 -2.68 3.53 3.35
C GLY A 306 -1.69 2.45 3.77
N ARG A 307 -0.44 2.60 3.32
CA ARG A 307 0.64 1.63 3.55
C ARG A 307 1.05 1.51 5.03
N TRP A 308 1.03 2.60 5.79
CA TRP A 308 1.46 2.63 7.19
C TRP A 308 0.50 1.92 8.15
N SER A 309 -0.76 1.75 7.76
CA SER A 309 -1.73 1.04 8.59
C SER A 309 -1.43 -0.46 8.74
N MET A 310 -0.52 -1.03 7.94
CA MET A 310 -0.05 -2.42 8.10
C MET A 310 0.94 -2.60 9.25
N VAL A 311 1.54 -1.52 9.79
CA VAL A 311 2.54 -1.59 10.89
C VAL A 311 2.03 -2.46 12.04
N ASP A 312 0.78 -2.27 12.46
CA ASP A 312 0.25 -2.94 13.65
C ASP A 312 0.10 -4.46 13.48
N VAL A 313 -0.24 -4.96 12.28
CA VAL A 313 -0.25 -6.40 11.97
C VAL A 313 1.16 -6.99 12.12
N PHE A 314 2.19 -6.26 11.68
CA PHE A 314 3.58 -6.68 11.85
C PHE A 314 4.01 -6.66 13.31
N VAL A 315 3.62 -5.63 14.09
CA VAL A 315 3.92 -5.57 15.53
C VAL A 315 3.36 -6.78 16.26
N VAL A 316 2.08 -7.12 16.03
CA VAL A 316 1.44 -8.29 16.65
C VAL A 316 2.16 -9.58 16.25
N ALA A 317 2.49 -9.74 14.97
CA ALA A 317 3.19 -10.93 14.47
C ALA A 317 4.57 -11.12 15.10
N ILE A 318 5.37 -10.05 15.16
CA ILE A 318 6.71 -10.07 15.75
C ILE A 318 6.62 -10.35 17.24
N LEU A 319 5.68 -9.73 17.95
CA LEU A 319 5.46 -9.96 19.37
C LEU A 319 5.13 -11.44 19.65
N VAL A 320 4.21 -12.04 18.88
CA VAL A 320 3.87 -13.47 18.99
C VAL A 320 5.08 -14.36 18.78
N ALA A 321 5.91 -14.05 17.78
CA ALA A 321 7.14 -14.79 17.50
C ALA A 321 8.18 -14.66 18.61
N LEU A 322 8.32 -13.45 19.17
CA LEU A 322 9.25 -13.15 20.26
C LEU A 322 8.92 -13.90 21.54
N ILE A 323 7.64 -14.04 21.85
CA ILE A 323 7.22 -14.69 23.09
C ILE A 323 7.27 -16.22 23.01
N ARG A 324 7.14 -16.83 21.82
CA ARG A 324 7.32 -18.28 21.64
C ARG A 324 8.71 -18.78 22.10
N ALA A 325 9.69 -17.90 22.09
CA ALA A 325 11.05 -18.19 22.54
C ALA A 325 11.25 -17.98 24.06
N GLY A 326 10.25 -17.55 24.83
CA GLY A 326 10.32 -17.51 26.30
C GLY A 326 9.70 -18.76 26.92
N SER A 327 10.35 -19.40 27.90
CA SER A 327 9.86 -20.64 28.53
C SER A 327 8.86 -20.45 29.68
N LEU A 328 8.62 -19.21 30.13
CA LEU A 328 7.83 -18.92 31.35
C LEU A 328 6.48 -18.22 31.10
N MET A 329 6.25 -17.65 29.92
CA MET A 329 4.98 -16.98 29.55
C MET A 329 4.62 -17.32 28.11
N SER A 330 3.40 -17.80 27.89
CA SER A 330 2.88 -18.03 26.53
C SER A 330 1.86 -16.96 26.17
N ILE A 331 2.11 -16.24 25.08
CA ILE A 331 1.18 -15.27 24.52
C ILE A 331 0.73 -15.81 23.18
N THR A 332 -0.55 -16.16 23.10
CA THR A 332 -1.14 -16.67 21.86
C THR A 332 -1.92 -15.55 21.16
N PRO A 333 -1.80 -15.42 19.83
CA PRO A 333 -2.58 -14.45 19.08
C PRO A 333 -4.06 -14.79 19.21
N GLY A 334 -4.87 -13.79 19.54
CA GLY A 334 -6.31 -13.93 19.61
C GLY A 334 -7.00 -13.72 18.26
N PRO A 335 -8.30 -14.03 18.16
CA PRO A 335 -9.05 -13.95 16.91
C PRO A 335 -9.17 -12.52 16.35
N ALA A 336 -8.94 -11.49 17.17
CA ALA A 336 -8.93 -10.11 16.70
C ALA A 336 -7.82 -9.83 15.67
N ALA A 337 -6.72 -10.61 15.66
CA ALA A 337 -5.61 -10.40 14.73
C ALA A 337 -6.04 -10.55 13.26
N LEU A 338 -6.87 -11.56 12.95
CA LEU A 338 -7.47 -11.70 11.61
C LEU A 338 -8.43 -10.59 11.28
N ALA A 339 -9.31 -10.26 12.23
CA ALA A 339 -10.31 -9.23 12.02
C ALA A 339 -9.64 -7.89 11.72
N PHE A 340 -8.63 -7.54 12.52
CA PHE A 340 -7.83 -6.35 12.34
C PHE A 340 -7.05 -6.35 11.01
N GLY A 341 -6.35 -7.45 10.69
CA GLY A 341 -5.67 -7.59 9.39
C GLY A 341 -6.63 -7.44 8.20
N SER A 342 -7.85 -7.97 8.32
CA SER A 342 -8.89 -7.83 7.29
C SER A 342 -9.32 -6.38 7.11
N VAL A 343 -9.51 -5.61 8.19
CA VAL A 343 -9.81 -4.17 8.13
C VAL A 343 -8.73 -3.43 7.35
N VAL A 344 -7.46 -3.70 7.64
CA VAL A 344 -6.32 -3.04 6.96
C VAL A 344 -6.33 -3.35 5.46
N VAL A 345 -6.46 -4.63 5.08
CA VAL A 345 -6.51 -5.04 3.67
C VAL A 345 -7.73 -4.47 2.96
N LEU A 346 -8.92 -4.55 3.56
CA LEU A 346 -10.16 -4.03 2.97
C LEU A 346 -10.12 -2.52 2.79
N THR A 347 -9.58 -1.75 3.75
CA THR A 347 -9.44 -0.30 3.60
C THR A 347 -8.41 0.09 2.54
N MET A 348 -7.31 -0.67 2.40
CA MET A 348 -6.33 -0.49 1.32
C MET A 348 -6.97 -0.74 -0.05
N LEU A 349 -7.70 -1.85 -0.20
CA LEU A 349 -8.45 -2.16 -1.43
C LEU A 349 -9.54 -1.12 -1.72
N ALA A 350 -10.21 -0.59 -0.70
CA ALA A 350 -11.21 0.47 -0.86
C ALA A 350 -10.60 1.74 -1.44
N ALA A 351 -9.43 2.15 -0.94
CA ALA A 351 -8.67 3.29 -1.45
C ALA A 351 -8.22 3.07 -2.90
N MET A 352 -7.68 1.90 -3.23
CA MET A 352 -7.25 1.55 -4.60
C MET A 352 -8.40 1.49 -5.61
N THR A 353 -9.61 1.12 -5.15
CA THR A 353 -10.79 1.02 -6.03
C THR A 353 -11.48 2.36 -6.24
N PHE A 354 -11.25 3.34 -5.34
CA PHE A 354 -11.79 4.68 -5.49
C PHE A 354 -11.09 5.40 -6.65
N ASP A 355 -11.86 5.92 -7.61
CA ASP A 355 -11.30 6.65 -8.76
C ASP A 355 -11.13 8.14 -8.41
N PRO A 356 -9.91 8.65 -8.11
CA PRO A 356 -9.71 10.05 -7.75
C PRO A 356 -10.06 11.01 -8.89
N ARG A 357 -10.15 10.53 -10.14
CA ARG A 357 -10.55 11.37 -11.28
C ARG A 357 -12.00 11.84 -11.21
N LEU A 358 -12.83 11.17 -10.39
CA LEU A 358 -14.21 11.59 -10.11
C LEU A 358 -14.26 12.87 -9.26
N ILE A 359 -13.20 13.19 -8.50
CA ILE A 359 -13.11 14.44 -7.71
C ILE A 359 -13.11 15.66 -8.63
N TRP A 360 -12.56 15.51 -9.84
CA TRP A 360 -12.32 16.56 -10.81
C TRP A 360 -13.38 16.62 -11.91
N ASP A 361 -14.33 15.68 -11.94
CA ASP A 361 -15.47 15.74 -12.84
C ASP A 361 -16.40 16.88 -12.42
N THR A 362 -16.18 18.04 -13.03
CA THR A 362 -17.18 19.10 -13.00
C THR A 362 -18.35 18.66 -13.87
N SER A 363 -19.57 18.74 -13.33
CA SER A 363 -20.76 18.65 -14.18
C SER A 363 -20.59 19.67 -15.30
N PRO A 364 -20.70 19.30 -16.58
CA PRO A 364 -20.52 20.25 -17.66
C PRO A 364 -21.46 21.42 -17.42
N PRO A 365 -21.01 22.68 -17.62
CA PRO A 365 -21.90 23.82 -17.54
C PRO A 365 -23.10 23.53 -18.46
N HIS A 366 -24.29 23.79 -17.93
CA HIS A 366 -25.58 23.57 -18.59
C HIS A 366 -25.46 23.89 -20.09
N ARG A 367 -25.94 22.97 -20.94
CA ARG A 367 -25.81 22.87 -22.42
C ARG A 367 -25.98 24.18 -23.23
N ASN A 368 -26.41 25.27 -22.61
CA ASN A 368 -26.45 26.62 -23.16
C ASN A 368 -25.08 27.31 -23.31
N SER A 369 -24.05 26.99 -22.50
CA SER A 369 -22.76 27.70 -22.62
C SER A 369 -21.90 27.26 -23.81
N LEU A 370 -21.90 25.95 -24.15
CA LEU A 370 -21.22 25.42 -25.34
C LEU A 370 -21.85 25.96 -26.63
N ARG A 371 -23.17 26.14 -26.65
CA ARG A 371 -23.87 26.77 -27.78
C ARG A 371 -23.46 28.24 -27.91
N HIS A 372 -23.37 28.97 -26.80
CA HIS A 372 -22.91 30.37 -26.80
C HIS A 372 -21.43 30.52 -27.22
N PHE A 373 -20.55 29.59 -26.81
CA PHE A 373 -19.14 29.60 -27.16
C PHE A 373 -18.92 29.26 -28.65
N LEU A 374 -19.62 28.25 -29.18
CA LEU A 374 -19.59 27.90 -30.60
C LEU A 374 -20.23 28.97 -31.49
N LEU A 375 -21.30 29.64 -31.01
CA LEU A 375 -21.93 30.77 -31.72
C LEU A 375 -21.02 32.01 -31.74
N ARG A 376 -20.33 32.35 -30.63
CA ARG A 376 -19.33 33.43 -30.60
C ARG A 376 -18.16 33.16 -31.54
N ARG A 377 -17.67 31.92 -31.60
CA ARG A 377 -16.56 31.56 -32.49
C ARG A 377 -16.97 31.63 -33.97
N LYS A 378 -18.19 31.23 -34.32
CA LYS A 378 -18.74 31.39 -35.68
C LYS A 378 -18.99 32.84 -36.07
N ALA A 379 -19.31 33.71 -35.11
CA ALA A 379 -19.44 35.16 -35.35
C ALA A 379 -18.09 35.83 -35.60
N ALA A 380 -17.04 35.42 -34.87
CA ALA A 380 -15.68 35.96 -35.03
C ALA A 380 -14.99 35.56 -36.35
N THR A 381 -15.41 34.46 -37.00
CA THR A 381 -14.88 34.01 -38.30
C THR A 381 -15.65 34.56 -39.50
N LYS A 382 -16.60 35.48 -39.29
CA LYS A 382 -17.52 35.98 -40.33
C LYS A 382 -17.37 37.46 -40.66
N GLU A 383 -16.34 38.14 -40.16
CA GLU A 383 -15.98 39.46 -40.69
C GLU A 383 -15.31 39.28 -42.06
N PRO A 384 -15.91 39.75 -43.16
CA PRO A 384 -15.23 39.79 -44.44
C PRO A 384 -14.14 40.85 -44.36
N VAL A 385 -12.93 40.45 -44.75
CA VAL A 385 -11.87 41.37 -45.15
C VAL A 385 -12.33 42.01 -46.46
N ASP A 386 -12.96 43.17 -46.38
CA ASP A 386 -13.32 43.97 -47.56
C ASP A 386 -12.74 45.38 -47.42
N GLY A 387 -11.89 45.77 -48.38
CA GLY A 387 -11.64 47.16 -48.77
C GLY A 387 -10.31 47.75 -48.34
#